data_AF-A0A7X8WAS4-F1
#
_entry.id   AF-A0A7X8WAS4-F1
#
_cell.length_a   1.000
_cell.length_b   1.000
_cell.length_c   1.000
_cell.angle_alpha   90.00
_cell.angle_beta   90.00
_cell.angle_gamma   90.00
#
_symmetry.space_group_name_H-M   'P 1'
#
loop_
_entity.id
_entity.type
_entity.pdbx_description
1 polymer ?
#
loop_
_entity_poly.entity_id
_entity_poly.type
_entity_poly.pdbx_seq_one_letter_code
_entity_poly.pdbx_strand_id
1 'polypeptide(L)'
;MRAKSHGIIGERRVSSQLESLSSEDDEQKQIYNLILVDEYGMSHQIDHIAIRKNGIFCIETKSYIGRVFGDKESERWIQRLYTGEKHEFYSPLKQNETHCRKISNILGPDYRVNSLVVMVKNNAANINCENVINISQLKAYLFSFDNGVILSTEKIEYVYNKLLNSASDMTNAEHARNVKK
;
A
#
# COMPACT_ATOMS: atom_id res chain seq x y z
N MET A 1 -16.59 -11.69 -10.35
CA MET A 1 -16.66 -12.03 -8.90
C MET A 1 -15.32 -12.50 -8.33
N ARG A 2 -14.58 -13.43 -8.96
CA ARG A 2 -13.33 -13.99 -8.42
C ARG A 2 -12.17 -12.99 -8.24
N ALA A 3 -11.87 -12.10 -9.19
CA ALA A 3 -10.73 -11.17 -9.05
C ALA A 3 -10.88 -10.20 -7.86
N LYS A 4 -12.10 -9.70 -7.60
CA LYS A 4 -12.41 -8.81 -6.46
C LYS A 4 -12.24 -9.51 -5.11
N SER A 5 -12.62 -10.79 -5.00
CA SER A 5 -12.45 -11.54 -3.74
C SER A 5 -10.98 -11.84 -3.43
N HIS A 6 -10.14 -12.06 -4.45
CA HIS A 6 -8.71 -12.32 -4.25
C HIS A 6 -7.93 -11.07 -3.81
N GLY A 7 -8.37 -9.87 -4.24
CA GLY A 7 -7.86 -8.59 -3.76
C GLY A 7 -8.12 -8.41 -2.25
N ILE A 8 -9.40 -8.47 -1.85
CA ILE A 8 -9.82 -8.32 -0.44
C ILE A 8 -9.14 -9.34 0.47
N ILE A 9 -9.01 -10.60 0.05
CA ILE A 9 -8.29 -11.63 0.84
C ILE A 9 -6.81 -11.28 0.97
N GLY A 10 -6.20 -10.74 -0.08
CA GLY A 10 -4.81 -10.32 -0.07
C GLY A 10 -4.57 -9.14 0.88
N GLU A 11 -5.41 -8.10 0.76
CA GLU A 11 -5.43 -6.94 1.65
C GLU A 11 -5.58 -7.36 3.12
N ARG A 12 -6.57 -8.21 3.43
CA ARG A 12 -6.75 -8.74 4.80
C ARG A 12 -5.51 -9.48 5.32
N ARG A 13 -4.83 -10.25 4.46
CA ARG A 13 -3.62 -10.98 4.86
C ARG A 13 -2.47 -10.02 5.20
N VAL A 14 -2.32 -8.93 4.45
CA VAL A 14 -1.34 -7.88 4.75
C VAL A 14 -1.72 -7.17 6.06
N SER A 15 -3.00 -6.82 6.25
CA SER A 15 -3.51 -6.22 7.49
C SER A 15 -3.16 -7.07 8.71
N SER A 16 -3.52 -8.36 8.70
CA SER A 16 -3.25 -9.25 9.83
C SER A 16 -1.76 -9.42 10.11
N GLN A 17 -0.91 -9.39 9.08
CA GLN A 17 0.53 -9.45 9.28
C GLN A 17 1.04 -8.17 9.92
N LEU A 18 0.62 -7.00 9.44
CA LEU A 18 0.97 -5.70 10.03
C LEU A 18 0.50 -5.60 11.49
N GLU A 19 -0.74 -5.98 11.80
CA GLU A 19 -1.29 -6.05 13.16
C GLU A 19 -0.43 -6.94 14.08
N SER A 20 0.05 -8.08 13.56
CA SER A 20 0.93 -8.98 14.33
C SER A 20 2.35 -8.43 14.60
N LEU A 21 2.73 -7.31 13.98
CA LEU A 21 4.02 -6.65 14.22
C LEU A 21 3.97 -5.65 15.37
N SER A 22 2.77 -5.25 15.81
CA SER A 22 2.63 -4.38 16.98
C SER A 22 3.02 -5.15 18.24
N SER A 23 3.99 -4.64 18.98
CA SER A 23 4.39 -5.15 20.29
C SER A 23 4.40 -4.00 21.30
N GLU A 24 4.42 -4.32 22.60
CA GLU A 24 4.49 -3.32 23.67
C GLU A 24 5.69 -2.36 23.48
N ASP A 25 6.81 -2.85 22.94
CA ASP A 25 8.05 -2.09 22.73
C ASP A 25 8.19 -1.42 21.36
N ASP A 26 7.27 -1.68 20.41
CA ASP A 26 7.32 -1.09 19.06
C ASP A 26 5.94 -0.55 18.70
N GLU A 27 5.76 0.73 19.05
CA GLU A 27 4.52 1.43 18.83
C GLU A 27 4.30 1.67 17.33
N GLN A 28 3.49 0.80 16.74
CA GLN A 28 3.04 0.87 15.37
C GLN A 28 1.53 1.15 15.34
N LYS A 29 1.11 2.07 14.47
CA LYS A 29 -0.29 2.23 14.07
C LYS A 29 -0.47 1.79 12.63
N GLN A 30 -1.66 1.26 12.33
CA GLN A 30 -2.05 0.90 10.98
C GLN A 30 -3.39 1.54 10.64
N ILE A 31 -3.49 2.10 9.45
CA ILE A 31 -4.76 2.44 8.81
C ILE A 31 -5.01 1.44 7.68
N TYR A 32 -6.19 0.84 7.63
CA TYR A 32 -6.60 -0.12 6.62
C TYR A 32 -7.78 0.45 5.81
N ASN A 33 -7.68 0.43 4.48
CA ASN A 33 -8.70 0.93 3.55
C ASN A 33 -9.08 2.40 3.78
N LEU A 34 -8.09 3.29 3.73
CA LEU A 34 -8.35 4.73 3.78
C LEU A 34 -8.85 5.20 2.41
N ILE A 35 -10.06 5.77 2.35
CA ILE A 35 -10.55 6.41 1.13
C ILE A 35 -10.40 7.92 1.27
N LEU A 36 -9.67 8.52 0.32
CA LEU A 36 -9.53 9.96 0.16
C LEU A 36 -10.30 10.41 -1.09
N VAL A 37 -10.93 11.57 -1.02
CA VAL A 37 -11.59 12.21 -2.16
C VAL A 37 -10.91 13.55 -2.43
N ASP A 38 -10.54 13.81 -3.67
CA ASP A 38 -9.96 15.11 -4.04
C ASP A 38 -11.02 16.14 -4.41
N GLU A 39 -10.54 17.36 -4.69
CA GLU A 39 -11.36 18.52 -5.04
C GLU A 39 -12.23 18.32 -6.29
N TYR A 40 -11.89 17.36 -7.16
CA TYR A 40 -12.66 17.01 -8.35
C TYR A 40 -13.67 15.88 -8.11
N GLY A 41 -13.76 15.39 -6.87
CA GLY A 41 -14.62 14.28 -6.50
C GLY A 41 -14.07 12.91 -6.91
N MET A 42 -12.78 12.81 -7.29
CA MET A 42 -12.12 11.54 -7.59
C MET A 42 -11.65 10.88 -6.29
N SER A 43 -12.01 9.61 -6.13
CA SER A 43 -11.72 8.83 -4.93
C SER A 43 -10.50 7.93 -5.11
N HIS A 44 -9.74 7.77 -4.03
CA HIS A 44 -8.51 7.01 -3.98
C HIS A 44 -8.52 6.14 -2.72
N GLN A 45 -8.51 4.83 -2.92
CA GLN A 45 -8.40 3.87 -1.84
C GLN A 45 -6.92 3.53 -1.64
N ILE A 46 -6.45 3.72 -0.42
CA ILE A 46 -5.11 3.34 0.02
C ILE A 46 -5.27 2.09 0.88
N ASP A 47 -4.69 0.98 0.42
CA ASP A 47 -4.88 -0.33 1.05
C ASP A 47 -4.40 -0.31 2.50
N HIS A 48 -3.13 0.06 2.73
CA HIS A 48 -2.60 0.20 4.09
C HIS A 48 -1.68 1.39 4.25
N ILE A 49 -1.71 1.99 5.43
CA ILE A 49 -0.71 2.92 5.91
C ILE A 49 -0.15 2.36 7.21
N ALA A 50 1.13 1.98 7.22
CA ALA A 50 1.83 1.61 8.45
C ALA A 50 2.63 2.82 8.95
N ILE A 51 2.40 3.20 10.21
CA ILE A 51 3.05 4.34 10.85
C ILE A 51 3.89 3.76 11.98
N ARG A 52 5.21 3.84 11.83
CA ARG A 52 6.21 3.25 12.73
C ARG A 52 7.22 4.30 13.14
N LYS A 53 7.98 4.00 14.21
CA LYS A 53 9.10 4.83 14.64
C LYS A 53 10.08 5.15 13.50
N ASN A 54 10.38 4.19 12.63
CA ASN A 54 11.33 4.36 11.52
C ASN A 54 10.69 4.88 10.22
N GLY A 55 9.40 5.20 10.18
CA GLY A 55 8.79 5.82 9.01
C GLY A 55 7.30 5.58 8.82
N ILE A 56 6.77 6.25 7.79
CA ILE A 56 5.39 6.11 7.32
C ILE A 56 5.43 5.36 6.00
N PHE A 57 4.69 4.28 5.88
CA PHE A 57 4.69 3.42 4.70
C PHE A 57 3.29 3.41 4.08
N CYS A 58 3.18 3.86 2.84
CA CYS A 58 1.99 3.69 2.02
C CYS A 58 2.15 2.37 1.25
N ILE A 59 1.28 1.41 1.54
CA ILE A 59 1.42 0.03 1.07
C ILE A 59 0.30 -0.28 0.07
N GLU A 60 0.69 -0.68 -1.13
CA GLU A 60 -0.21 -1.20 -2.16
C GLU A 60 -0.12 -2.74 -2.19
N THR A 61 -1.27 -3.42 -2.15
CA THR A 61 -1.33 -4.88 -2.06
C THR A 61 -1.73 -5.50 -3.39
N LYS A 62 -0.88 -6.39 -3.94
CA LYS A 62 -1.20 -7.13 -5.18
C LYS A 62 -1.27 -8.64 -4.94
N SER A 63 -2.40 -9.24 -5.32
CA SER A 63 -2.72 -10.67 -5.13
C SER A 63 -2.84 -11.42 -6.47
N TYR A 64 -1.97 -11.10 -7.43
CA TYR A 64 -1.94 -11.73 -8.75
C TYR A 64 -1.30 -13.12 -8.71
N ILE A 65 -1.92 -14.11 -9.37
CA ILE A 65 -1.33 -15.44 -9.59
C ILE A 65 -0.40 -15.44 -10.81
N GLY A 66 0.40 -16.49 -10.98
CA GLY A 66 1.34 -16.61 -12.10
C GLY A 66 2.60 -15.79 -11.88
N ARG A 67 3.31 -15.49 -12.98
CA ARG A 67 4.53 -14.67 -12.97
C ARG A 67 4.17 -13.23 -13.25
N VAL A 68 4.72 -12.31 -12.46
CA VAL A 68 4.58 -10.87 -12.67
C VAL A 68 5.92 -10.31 -13.09
N PHE A 69 5.90 -9.43 -14.09
CA PHE A 69 7.05 -8.77 -14.67
C PHE A 69 6.79 -7.26 -14.71
N GLY A 70 7.80 -6.49 -14.33
CA GLY A 70 7.75 -5.05 -14.35
C GLY A 70 8.96 -4.44 -13.67
N ASP A 71 9.14 -3.15 -13.87
CA ASP A 71 10.17 -2.35 -13.23
C ASP A 71 9.60 -0.97 -12.81
N LYS A 72 10.47 -0.12 -12.28
CA LYS A 72 10.13 1.23 -11.80
C LYS A 72 9.75 2.22 -12.91
N GLU A 73 10.27 2.02 -14.13
CA GLU A 73 10.02 2.92 -15.25
C GLU A 73 8.77 2.51 -16.04
N SER A 74 8.37 1.24 -15.94
CA SER A 74 7.21 0.66 -16.59
C SER A 74 5.90 1.31 -16.14
N GLU A 75 5.17 1.91 -17.08
CA GLU A 75 3.80 2.39 -16.87
C GLU A 75 2.81 1.23 -16.66
N ARG A 76 3.02 0.14 -17.40
CA ARG A 76 2.22 -1.10 -17.31
C ARG A 76 3.12 -2.28 -17.00
N TRP A 77 2.63 -3.17 -16.16
CA TRP A 77 3.26 -4.43 -15.81
C TRP A 77 2.55 -5.60 -16.50
N ILE A 78 3.24 -6.72 -16.60
CA ILE A 78 2.77 -7.92 -17.26
C ILE A 78 2.52 -9.03 -16.24
N GLN A 79 1.36 -9.65 -16.31
CA GLN A 79 1.03 -10.90 -15.64
C GLN A 79 1.02 -12.03 -16.68
N ARG A 80 1.75 -13.12 -16.43
CA ARG A 80 1.68 -14.36 -17.19
C ARG A 80 1.10 -15.47 -16.32
N LEU A 81 -0.08 -15.94 -16.66
CA LEU A 81 -0.75 -17.04 -15.97
C LEU A 81 -0.08 -18.39 -16.27
N TYR A 82 -0.28 -19.38 -15.41
CA TYR A 82 0.23 -20.74 -15.62
C TYR A 82 -0.38 -21.42 -16.86
N THR A 83 -1.55 -20.95 -17.31
CA THR A 83 -2.21 -21.33 -18.57
C THR A 83 -1.47 -20.82 -19.81
N GLY A 84 -0.55 -19.87 -19.64
CA GLY A 84 0.17 -19.20 -20.73
C GLY A 84 -0.42 -17.85 -21.13
N GLU A 85 -1.62 -17.52 -20.66
CA GLU A 85 -2.27 -16.23 -20.93
C GLU A 85 -1.46 -15.05 -20.37
N LYS A 86 -1.42 -13.97 -21.14
CA LYS A 86 -0.73 -12.72 -20.80
C LYS A 86 -1.75 -11.61 -20.60
N HIS A 87 -1.64 -10.89 -19.49
CA HIS A 87 -2.44 -9.70 -19.21
C HIS A 87 -1.52 -8.54 -18.83
N GLU A 88 -1.94 -7.33 -19.20
CA GLU A 88 -1.26 -6.11 -18.81
C GLU A 88 -2.13 -5.32 -17.83
N PHE A 89 -1.50 -4.73 -16.82
CA PHE A 89 -2.18 -3.92 -15.82
C PHE A 89 -1.31 -2.71 -15.47
N TYR A 90 -1.94 -1.66 -14.95
CA TYR A 90 -1.22 -0.44 -14.56
C TYR A 90 -0.23 -0.74 -13.44
N SER A 91 0.94 -0.10 -13.49
CA SER A 91 2.02 -0.32 -12.54
C SER A 91 1.57 -0.04 -11.10
N PRO A 92 1.69 -1.02 -10.19
CA PRO A 92 1.42 -0.82 -8.76
C PRO A 92 2.29 0.27 -8.15
N LEU A 93 3.53 0.44 -8.64
CA LEU A 93 4.43 1.49 -8.17
C LEU A 93 3.90 2.88 -8.53
N LYS A 94 3.42 3.08 -9.76
CA LYS A 94 2.87 4.37 -10.21
C LYS A 94 1.54 4.69 -9.52
N GLN A 95 0.71 3.67 -9.29
CA GLN A 95 -0.51 3.80 -8.47
C GLN A 95 -0.14 4.25 -7.05
N ASN A 96 0.80 3.55 -6.41
CA ASN A 96 1.20 3.85 -5.04
C ASN A 96 1.94 5.19 -4.91
N GLU A 97 2.65 5.65 -5.93
CA GLU A 97 3.24 7.00 -5.97
C GLU A 97 2.16 8.08 -5.86
N THR A 98 1.03 7.90 -6.55
CA THR A 98 -0.12 8.81 -6.47
C THR A 98 -0.72 8.80 -5.06
N HIS A 99 -0.84 7.63 -4.44
CA HIS A 99 -1.29 7.48 -3.05
C HIS A 99 -0.33 8.18 -2.06
N CYS A 100 0.97 7.93 -2.18
CA CYS A 100 2.01 8.57 -1.36
C CYS A 100 1.92 10.09 -1.45
N ARG A 101 1.70 10.64 -2.66
CA ARG A 101 1.55 12.09 -2.86
C ARG A 101 0.32 12.64 -2.14
N LYS A 102 -0.82 11.94 -2.19
CA LYS A 102 -2.04 12.37 -1.48
C LYS A 102 -1.84 12.36 0.04
N ILE A 103 -1.23 11.32 0.58
CA ILE A 103 -0.87 11.26 2.01
C ILE A 103 0.10 12.40 2.36
N SER A 104 1.14 12.61 1.54
CA SER A 104 2.14 13.67 1.77
C SER A 104 1.51 15.06 1.77
N ASN A 105 0.56 15.33 0.87
CA ASN A 105 -0.17 16.60 0.84
C ASN A 105 -0.99 16.84 2.12
N ILE A 106 -1.59 15.80 2.69
CA ILE A 106 -2.31 15.89 3.96
C ILE A 106 -1.34 16.14 5.12
N LEU A 107 -0.24 15.39 5.18
CA LEU A 107 0.69 15.45 6.30
C LEU A 107 1.54 16.72 6.30
N GLY A 108 1.94 17.20 5.13
CA GLY A 108 2.88 18.31 4.95
C GLY A 108 4.33 17.84 4.75
N PRO A 109 5.25 18.78 4.46
CA PRO A 109 6.61 18.47 4.03
C PRO A 109 7.49 17.82 5.11
N ASP A 110 7.10 17.92 6.38
CA ASP A 110 7.86 17.36 7.50
C ASP A 110 7.75 15.83 7.61
N TYR A 111 6.84 15.22 6.84
CA TYR A 111 6.55 13.79 6.90
C TYR A 111 6.85 13.12 5.55
N ARG A 112 7.90 12.29 5.53
CA ARG A 112 8.22 11.47 4.37
C ARG A 112 7.37 10.20 4.34
N VAL A 113 6.60 10.02 3.27
CA VAL A 113 5.82 8.81 3.01
C VAL A 113 6.63 7.89 2.08
N ASN A 114 6.87 6.66 2.52
CA ASN A 114 7.63 5.67 1.77
C ASN A 114 6.68 4.74 1.01
N SER A 115 6.88 4.63 -0.31
CA SER A 115 6.11 3.72 -1.16
C SER A 115 6.58 2.29 -0.98
N LEU A 116 5.66 1.36 -0.73
CA LEU A 116 5.90 -0.08 -0.68
C LEU A 116 4.81 -0.84 -1.44
N VAL A 117 5.20 -1.78 -2.29
CA VAL A 117 4.26 -2.72 -2.95
C VAL A 117 4.48 -4.12 -2.40
N VAL A 118 3.40 -4.77 -1.97
CA VAL A 118 3.44 -6.12 -1.39
C VAL A 118 2.76 -7.13 -2.32
N MET A 119 3.55 -8.09 -2.80
CA MET A 119 3.11 -9.22 -3.61
C MET A 119 2.68 -10.38 -2.71
N VAL A 120 1.37 -10.57 -2.56
CA VAL A 120 0.78 -11.55 -1.62
C VAL A 120 1.04 -12.99 -2.04
N LYS A 121 1.21 -13.24 -3.35
CA LYS A 121 1.45 -14.59 -3.90
C LYS A 121 2.93 -14.99 -3.90
N ASN A 122 3.81 -14.21 -3.28
CA ASN A 122 5.26 -14.44 -3.23
C ASN A 122 5.90 -14.63 -4.63
N ASN A 123 5.50 -13.82 -5.61
CA ASN A 123 5.90 -13.93 -7.01
C ASN A 123 6.62 -12.69 -7.56
N ALA A 124 7.29 -11.92 -6.70
CA ALA A 124 8.08 -10.75 -7.09
C ALA A 124 9.43 -11.07 -7.77
N ALA A 125 9.74 -12.36 -8.00
CA ALA A 125 11.06 -12.80 -8.47
C ALA A 125 11.50 -12.23 -9.84
N ASN A 126 10.58 -11.72 -10.67
CA ASN A 126 10.90 -11.10 -11.96
C ASN A 126 10.64 -9.57 -11.94
N ILE A 127 10.67 -8.96 -10.76
CA ILE A 127 10.51 -7.52 -10.55
C ILE A 127 11.80 -7.00 -9.92
N ASN A 128 12.45 -6.04 -10.57
CA ASN A 128 13.73 -5.49 -10.10
C ASN A 128 13.54 -4.10 -9.46
N CYS A 129 12.83 -4.08 -8.33
CA CYS A 129 12.55 -2.86 -7.57
C CYS A 129 12.67 -3.14 -6.07
N GLU A 130 13.48 -2.38 -5.36
CA GLU A 130 13.77 -2.59 -3.93
C GLU A 130 12.51 -2.48 -3.05
N ASN A 131 11.58 -1.59 -3.41
CA ASN A 131 10.34 -1.36 -2.70
C ASN A 131 9.15 -2.18 -3.24
N VAL A 132 9.43 -3.28 -3.95
CA VAL A 132 8.45 -4.29 -4.34
C VAL A 132 8.87 -5.62 -3.72
N ILE A 133 8.13 -6.05 -2.71
CA ILE A 133 8.51 -7.20 -1.90
C ILE A 133 7.44 -8.27 -1.90
N ASN A 134 7.83 -9.49 -1.56
CA ASN A 134 6.87 -10.53 -1.23
C ASN A 134 6.33 -10.35 0.20
N ILE A 135 5.10 -10.79 0.46
CA ILE A 135 4.51 -10.72 1.81
C ILE A 135 5.35 -11.43 2.89
N SER A 136 6.05 -12.50 2.51
CA SER A 136 7.03 -13.20 3.37
C SER A 136 8.18 -12.31 3.85
N GLN A 137 8.50 -11.25 3.11
CA GLN A 137 9.58 -10.31 3.41
C GLN A 137 9.08 -9.07 4.18
N LEU A 138 7.76 -8.85 4.30
CA LEU A 138 7.17 -7.63 4.86
C LEU A 138 7.70 -7.30 6.26
N LYS A 139 7.77 -8.29 7.15
CA LYS A 139 8.32 -8.09 8.50
C LYS A 139 9.78 -7.62 8.43
N ALA A 140 10.63 -8.39 7.75
CA ALA A 140 12.05 -8.08 7.66
C ALA A 140 12.30 -6.71 7.02
N TYR A 141 11.55 -6.36 5.97
CA TYR A 141 11.63 -5.06 5.31
C TYR A 141 11.29 -3.93 6.28
N LEU A 142 10.15 -3.99 6.97
CA LEU A 142 9.73 -2.92 7.87
C LEU A 142 10.67 -2.72 9.05
N PHE A 143 11.23 -3.79 9.62
CA PHE A 143 12.17 -3.69 10.74
C PHE A 143 13.58 -3.26 10.34
N SER A 144 14.00 -3.53 9.10
CA SER A 144 15.34 -3.14 8.60
C SER A 144 15.36 -1.81 7.85
N PHE A 145 14.19 -1.24 7.56
CA PHE A 145 14.09 0.02 6.86
C PHE A 145 14.68 1.16 7.69
N ASP A 146 15.59 1.91 7.09
CA ASP A 146 16.21 3.09 7.67
C ASP A 146 16.31 4.18 6.59
N ASN A 147 15.69 5.32 6.85
CA ASN A 147 15.81 6.53 6.04
C ASN A 147 16.26 7.75 6.88
N GLY A 148 16.80 7.50 8.08
CA GLY A 148 17.21 8.50 9.06
C GLY A 148 16.09 9.11 9.89
N VAL A 149 14.81 8.73 9.67
CA VAL A 149 13.68 9.25 10.45
C VAL A 149 13.49 8.44 11.72
N ILE A 150 13.26 9.16 12.83
CA ILE A 150 12.81 8.59 14.10
C ILE A 150 11.60 9.41 14.58
N LEU A 151 10.41 8.83 14.46
CA LEU A 151 9.16 9.42 14.96
C LEU A 151 9.00 9.11 16.45
N SER A 152 8.58 10.11 17.23
CA SER A 152 8.11 9.88 18.60
C SER A 152 6.68 9.33 18.60
N THR A 153 6.27 8.74 19.71
CA THR A 153 4.89 8.30 19.97
C THR A 153 3.86 9.38 19.63
N GLU A 154 4.10 10.63 20.03
CA GLU A 154 3.20 11.73 19.77
C GLU A 154 3.08 12.04 18.27
N LYS A 155 4.18 11.92 17.51
CA LYS A 155 4.16 12.09 16.06
C LYS A 155 3.41 10.95 15.36
N ILE A 156 3.58 9.72 15.83
CA ILE A 156 2.85 8.55 15.31
C ILE A 156 1.35 8.75 15.50
N GLU A 157 0.92 9.12 16.71
CA GLU A 157 -0.48 9.37 17.04
C GLU A 157 -1.05 10.58 16.28
N TYR A 158 -0.25 11.66 16.12
CA TYR A 158 -0.64 12.81 15.30
C TYR A 158 -0.89 12.42 13.84
N VAL A 159 0.04 11.69 13.21
CA VAL A 159 -0.09 11.25 11.81
C VAL A 159 -1.31 10.35 11.65
N TYR A 160 -1.50 9.41 12.57
CA TYR A 160 -2.64 8.49 12.57
C TYR A 160 -3.97 9.25 12.59
N ASN A 161 -4.16 10.14 13.58
CA ASN A 161 -5.40 10.91 13.71
C ASN A 161 -5.63 11.88 12.55
N LYS A 162 -4.57 12.54 12.07
CA LYS A 162 -4.67 13.47 10.94
C LYS A 162 -5.17 12.79 9.67
N LEU A 163 -4.69 11.58 9.39
CA LEU A 163 -5.12 10.80 8.23
C LEU A 163 -6.56 10.28 8.39
N LEU A 164 -6.93 9.79 9.58
CA LEU A 164 -8.31 9.36 9.83
C LEU A 164 -9.31 10.52 9.71
N ASN A 165 -8.97 11.70 10.21
CA ASN A 165 -9.82 12.89 10.08
C ASN A 165 -9.94 13.40 8.62
N SER A 166 -9.07 12.93 7.73
CA SER A 166 -9.14 13.24 6.29
C SER A 166 -9.88 12.17 5.48
N ALA A 167 -10.33 11.09 6.13
CA ALA A 167 -11.05 10.01 5.48
C ALA A 167 -12.42 10.47 4.97
N SER A 168 -12.82 9.95 3.81
CA SER A 168 -14.18 10.08 3.31
C SER A 168 -15.08 8.98 3.89
N ASP A 169 -16.36 9.30 4.11
CA ASP A 169 -17.39 8.32 4.46
C ASP A 169 -17.79 7.38 3.30
N MET A 170 -17.16 7.54 2.13
CA MET A 170 -17.42 6.74 0.95
C MET A 170 -17.14 5.26 1.20
N THR A 171 -18.04 4.39 0.77
CA THR A 171 -17.87 2.94 0.82
C THR A 171 -16.95 2.42 -0.30
N ASN A 172 -16.34 1.24 -0.10
CA ASN A 172 -15.60 0.54 -1.18
C ASN A 172 -16.44 0.29 -2.45
N ALA A 173 -17.77 0.18 -2.31
CA ALA A 173 -18.69 0.01 -3.43
C ALA A 173 -18.89 1.32 -4.22
N GLU A 174 -18.94 2.46 -3.53
CA GLU A 174 -18.98 3.79 -4.14
C GLU A 174 -17.65 4.14 -4.79
N HIS A 175 -16.54 3.89 -4.09
CA HIS A 175 -15.20 4.04 -4.64
C HIS A 175 -15.05 3.27 -5.96
N ALA A 176 -15.40 1.98 -5.96
CA ALA A 176 -15.32 1.15 -7.17
C ALA A 176 -16.21 1.63 -8.34
N ARG A 177 -17.25 2.42 -8.08
CA ARG A 177 -18.08 3.07 -9.11
C ARG A 177 -17.44 4.38 -9.58
N ASN A 178 -16.82 5.13 -8.68
CA ASN A 178 -16.17 6.40 -8.96
C ASN A 178 -14.93 6.24 -9.85
N VAL A 179 -14.07 5.25 -9.60
CA VAL A 179 -12.83 5.00 -10.39
C VAL A 179 -13.12 4.46 -11.80
N LYS A 180 -14.35 4.01 -12.08
CA LYS A 180 -14.77 3.50 -13.39
C LYS A 180 -15.40 4.55 -14.30
N LYS A 181 -15.65 5.76 -13.78
CA LYS A 181 -16.13 6.89 -14.58
C LYS A 181 -14.97 7.46 -15.38
#